data_AF-D4ARR6-F1
#
_entry.id   AF-D4ARR6-F1
#
_cell.length_a   1.000
_cell.length_b   1.000
_cell.length_c   1.000
_cell.angle_alpha   90.00
_cell.angle_beta   90.00
_cell.angle_gamma   90.00
#
_symmetry.space_group_name_H-M   'P 1'
#
loop_
_entity.id
_entity.type
_entity.pdbx_description
1 polymer ?
#
loop_
_entity_poly.entity_id
_entity_poly.type
_entity_poly.pdbx_seq_one_letter_code
_entity_poly.pdbx_strand_id
1 'polypeptide(L)'
;MEAPSSTKQTDGPFRFLDLPFEIRHEIYSYCMPYHTHFEEIRYFRARASFPQPAVKKSNVKNKNALLRVSKQISEECLNILYGKNRFYITLNASKRCLLANRITTENRARIRDVVVIVRHMGPAYGLPPPVPADGLWSSLLPGLRQLKIIAEQPVQSPNSPFDPAFDEKVRSWVKWFGLLMECFAKYLTSYTVVEVDENGKDVTTELVRQHLTHSYRVVRDDIHGDFIFQRGRFAIHA
;
A
#
# COMPACT_ATOMS: atom_id res chain seq x y z
N MET A 1 -3.46 -37.67 -62.48
CA MET A 1 -2.89 -37.78 -61.12
C MET A 1 -2.40 -36.40 -60.74
N GLU A 2 -3.22 -35.63 -60.04
CA GLU A 2 -2.78 -34.34 -59.48
C GLU A 2 -1.97 -34.62 -58.21
N ALA A 3 -0.76 -34.09 -58.15
CA ALA A 3 0.09 -34.18 -56.98
C ALA A 3 -0.49 -33.32 -55.85
N PRO A 4 -0.52 -33.80 -54.59
CA PRO A 4 -1.01 -32.99 -53.48
C PRO A 4 -0.02 -31.84 -53.24
N SER A 5 -0.56 -30.62 -53.28
CA SER A 5 0.17 -29.40 -52.97
C SER A 5 0.64 -29.43 -51.52
N SER A 6 1.96 -29.53 -51.35
CA SER A 6 2.65 -29.35 -50.07
C SER A 6 2.34 -27.95 -49.53
N THR A 7 1.42 -27.86 -48.58
CA THR A 7 1.23 -26.66 -47.75
C THR A 7 2.51 -26.40 -46.97
N LYS A 8 3.31 -25.44 -47.46
CA LYS A 8 4.47 -24.90 -46.74
C LYS A 8 3.98 -24.38 -45.40
N GLN A 9 4.38 -25.02 -44.31
CA GLN A 9 4.34 -24.41 -42.98
C GLN A 9 5.11 -23.10 -43.07
N THR A 10 4.39 -21.99 -42.95
CA THR A 10 4.98 -20.66 -42.88
C THR A 10 5.68 -20.54 -41.53
N ASP A 11 7.00 -20.74 -41.54
CA ASP A 11 7.89 -20.53 -40.39
C ASP A 11 8.09 -19.01 -40.17
N GLY A 12 6.97 -18.33 -39.94
CA GLY A 12 6.91 -16.89 -39.71
C GLY A 12 7.31 -16.54 -38.27
N PRO A 13 7.87 -15.35 -38.02
CA PRO A 13 8.21 -14.93 -36.67
C PRO A 13 6.96 -14.95 -35.79
N PHE A 14 7.10 -15.53 -34.60
CA PHE A 14 6.02 -15.61 -33.62
C PHE A 14 5.45 -14.22 -33.29
N ARG A 15 4.15 -14.03 -33.56
CA ARG A 15 3.46 -12.75 -33.38
C ARG A 15 2.84 -12.70 -31.98
N PHE A 16 3.62 -12.22 -31.02
CA PHE A 16 3.21 -12.19 -29.61
C PHE A 16 1.85 -11.51 -29.36
N LEU A 17 1.53 -10.46 -30.11
CA LEU A 17 0.24 -9.74 -29.98
C LEU A 17 -0.95 -10.49 -30.58
N ASP A 18 -0.73 -11.56 -31.36
CA ASP A 18 -1.80 -12.41 -31.89
C ASP A 18 -2.27 -13.43 -30.83
N LEU A 19 -1.53 -13.61 -29.72
CA LEU A 19 -2.00 -14.36 -28.56
C LEU A 19 -3.22 -13.70 -27.92
N PRO A 20 -4.18 -14.45 -27.34
CA PRO A 20 -5.22 -13.87 -26.49
C PRO A 20 -4.64 -13.07 -25.31
N PHE A 21 -5.38 -12.07 -24.84
CA PHE A 21 -4.96 -11.20 -23.74
C PHE A 21 -4.58 -12.00 -22.49
N GLU A 22 -5.35 -13.05 -22.17
CA GLU A 22 -5.17 -13.90 -20.99
C GLU A 22 -3.80 -14.56 -20.99
N ILE A 23 -3.36 -15.07 -22.15
CA ILE A 23 -2.04 -15.71 -22.30
C ILE A 23 -0.93 -14.67 -22.19
N ARG A 24 -1.10 -13.49 -22.83
CA ARG A 24 -0.13 -12.40 -22.69
C ARG A 24 -0.01 -11.94 -21.23
N HIS A 25 -1.13 -11.81 -20.54
CA HIS A 25 -1.19 -11.40 -19.14
C HIS A 25 -0.52 -12.40 -18.20
N GLU A 26 -0.70 -13.70 -18.46
CA GLU A 26 0.02 -14.76 -17.75
C GLU A 26 1.54 -14.64 -17.98
N ILE A 27 1.98 -14.45 -19.23
CA ILE A 27 3.39 -14.22 -19.58
C ILE A 27 3.96 -12.98 -18.88
N TYR A 28 3.24 -11.85 -18.91
CA TYR A 28 3.66 -10.64 -18.23
C TYR A 28 3.82 -10.84 -16.73
N SER A 29 3.02 -11.72 -16.11
CA SER A 29 3.16 -12.01 -14.68
C SER A 29 4.56 -12.56 -14.37
N TYR A 30 5.11 -13.47 -15.17
CA TYR A 30 6.47 -13.98 -14.97
C TYR A 30 7.57 -12.92 -15.15
N CYS A 31 7.30 -11.87 -15.92
CA CYS A 31 8.28 -10.86 -16.27
C CYS A 31 8.23 -9.60 -15.38
N MET A 32 7.03 -9.19 -14.98
CA MET A 32 6.80 -8.00 -14.18
C MET A 32 6.99 -8.31 -12.70
N PRO A 33 7.52 -7.37 -11.90
CA PRO A 33 7.49 -7.53 -10.45
C PRO A 33 6.03 -7.48 -9.96
N TYR A 34 5.52 -8.59 -9.44
CA TYR A 34 4.21 -8.70 -8.80
C TYR A 34 4.35 -9.51 -7.50
N HIS A 35 3.49 -9.24 -6.51
CA HIS A 35 3.67 -9.65 -5.10
C HIS A 35 4.92 -9.05 -4.42
N THR A 36 5.51 -8.02 -5.03
CA THR A 36 6.59 -7.25 -4.40
C THR A 36 5.99 -6.12 -3.57
N HIS A 37 6.53 -5.91 -2.38
CA HIS A 37 6.16 -4.76 -1.56
C HIS A 37 6.79 -3.50 -2.15
N PHE A 38 5.98 -2.53 -2.61
CA PHE A 38 6.48 -1.20 -2.92
C PHE A 38 6.57 -0.41 -1.62
N GLU A 39 7.74 -0.49 -1.01
CA GLU A 39 8.03 0.12 0.28
C GLU A 39 8.59 1.53 0.10
N GLU A 40 7.83 2.55 0.51
CA GLU A 40 8.47 3.75 1.08
C GLU A 40 8.52 3.57 2.60
N ILE A 41 9.58 2.93 3.07
CA ILE A 41 9.84 2.82 4.50
C ILE A 41 11.15 3.53 4.84
N ARG A 42 11.12 4.86 4.87
CA ARG A 42 12.30 5.69 5.18
C ARG A 42 12.80 5.55 6.63
N TYR A 43 12.08 4.85 7.51
CA TYR A 43 12.46 4.69 8.92
C TYR A 43 12.61 3.23 9.41
N PHE A 44 12.29 2.21 8.60
CA PHE A 44 12.55 0.79 8.93
C PHE A 44 13.83 0.28 8.29
N ARG A 45 14.82 1.16 8.03
CA ARG A 45 16.22 0.72 7.98
C ARG A 45 16.75 0.57 9.41
N ALA A 46 16.07 -0.23 10.23
CA ALA A 46 16.57 -0.70 11.50
C ALA A 46 16.68 -2.22 11.43
N ARG A 47 17.88 -2.68 11.06
CA ARG A 47 18.42 -4.05 11.08
C ARG A 47 17.86 -5.04 10.04
N ALA A 48 18.80 -5.80 9.48
CA ALA A 48 18.63 -6.84 8.46
C ALA A 48 17.90 -8.11 8.97
N SER A 49 16.88 -7.95 9.81
CA SER A 49 16.22 -9.03 10.54
C SER A 49 14.77 -9.28 10.12
N PHE A 50 14.24 -8.58 9.12
CA PHE A 50 13.07 -9.09 8.42
C PHE A 50 13.56 -10.23 7.51
N PRO A 51 13.06 -11.47 7.68
CA PRO A 51 13.22 -12.47 6.65
C PRO A 51 12.48 -11.93 5.43
N GLN A 52 13.21 -11.28 4.52
CA GLN A 52 12.73 -11.16 3.16
C GLN A 52 12.47 -12.61 2.74
N PRO A 53 11.26 -12.97 2.27
CA PRO A 53 11.11 -14.24 1.59
C PRO A 53 12.23 -14.28 0.58
N ALA A 54 13.01 -15.35 0.57
CA ALA A 54 14.12 -15.53 -0.36
C ALA A 54 13.55 -15.62 -1.77
N VAL A 55 13.14 -14.47 -2.32
CA VAL A 55 12.84 -14.32 -3.72
C VAL A 55 14.18 -14.54 -4.36
N LYS A 56 14.38 -15.76 -4.89
CA LYS A 56 15.49 -16.08 -5.78
C LYS A 56 15.62 -14.87 -6.69
N LYS A 57 16.71 -14.10 -6.54
CA LYS A 57 16.94 -12.92 -7.37
C LYS A 57 17.05 -13.44 -8.79
N SER A 58 15.93 -13.47 -9.51
CA SER A 58 15.97 -13.76 -10.93
C SER A 58 16.87 -12.67 -11.51
N ASN A 59 17.94 -13.11 -12.17
CA ASN A 59 18.95 -12.26 -12.80
C ASN A 59 18.40 -11.53 -14.05
N VAL A 60 17.11 -11.15 -14.02
CA VAL A 60 16.48 -10.41 -15.10
C VAL A 60 16.93 -8.96 -14.99
N LYS A 61 18.08 -8.67 -15.61
CA LYS A 61 18.48 -7.29 -15.94
C LYS A 61 17.30 -6.66 -16.70
N ASN A 62 16.72 -5.58 -16.16
CA ASN A 62 15.54 -4.85 -16.65
C ASN A 62 14.15 -5.49 -16.44
N LYS A 63 13.72 -5.60 -15.17
CA LYS A 63 12.32 -5.94 -14.79
C LYS A 63 11.23 -5.04 -15.38
N ASN A 64 11.60 -3.87 -15.91
CA ASN A 64 10.68 -2.90 -16.50
C ASN A 64 10.84 -2.79 -18.03
N ALA A 65 11.60 -3.68 -18.68
CA ALA A 65 11.82 -3.62 -20.12
C ALA A 65 10.51 -3.72 -20.93
N LEU A 66 9.54 -4.53 -20.45
CA LEU A 66 8.25 -4.70 -21.11
C LEU A 66 7.46 -3.39 -21.24
N LEU A 67 7.57 -2.50 -20.26
CA LEU A 67 6.90 -1.19 -20.28
C LEU A 67 7.41 -0.28 -21.41
N ARG A 68 8.53 -0.62 -22.05
CA ARG A 68 9.15 0.17 -23.12
C ARG A 68 8.95 -0.42 -24.52
N VAL A 69 8.30 -1.58 -24.65
CA VAL A 69 8.18 -2.29 -25.93
C VAL A 69 7.14 -1.63 -26.84
N SER A 70 5.91 -1.47 -26.35
CA SER A 70 4.82 -0.81 -27.09
C SER A 70 3.79 -0.23 -26.12
N LYS A 71 2.95 0.69 -26.61
CA LYS A 71 1.86 1.28 -25.82
C LYS A 71 0.90 0.21 -25.29
N GLN A 72 0.51 -0.74 -26.14
CA GLN A 72 -0.38 -1.83 -25.75
C GLN A 72 0.22 -2.68 -24.63
N ILE A 73 1.47 -3.14 -24.79
CA ILE A 73 2.14 -3.97 -23.77
C ILE A 73 2.31 -3.19 -22.47
N SER A 74 2.67 -1.89 -22.56
CA SER A 74 2.78 -1.03 -21.38
C SER A 74 1.45 -0.95 -20.62
N GLU A 75 0.33 -0.67 -21.28
CA GLU A 75 -0.98 -0.57 -20.62
C GLU A 75 -1.40 -1.89 -19.97
N GLU A 76 -1.21 -3.02 -20.66
CA GLU A 76 -1.50 -4.34 -20.12
C GLU A 76 -0.61 -4.65 -18.88
N CYS A 77 0.67 -4.29 -18.91
CA CYS A 77 1.61 -4.51 -17.82
C CYS A 77 1.41 -3.57 -16.62
N LEU A 78 0.96 -2.32 -16.83
CA LEU A 78 0.71 -1.36 -15.75
C LEU A 78 -0.40 -1.85 -14.81
N ASN A 79 -1.39 -2.59 -15.32
CA ASN A 79 -2.43 -3.21 -14.50
C ASN A 79 -1.87 -4.31 -13.58
N ILE A 80 -0.82 -5.01 -13.99
CA ILE A 80 -0.11 -5.97 -13.15
C ILE A 80 0.72 -5.23 -12.11
N LEU A 81 1.51 -4.24 -12.55
CA LEU A 81 2.41 -3.49 -11.70
C LEU A 81 1.69 -2.75 -10.56
N TYR A 82 0.59 -2.05 -10.86
CA TYR A 82 -0.15 -1.31 -9.84
C TYR A 82 -1.28 -2.12 -9.21
N GLY A 83 -1.96 -2.97 -9.99
CA GLY A 83 -3.17 -3.66 -9.53
C GLY A 83 -2.91 -4.94 -8.73
N LYS A 84 -1.73 -5.57 -8.88
CA LYS A 84 -1.39 -6.80 -8.13
C LYS A 84 -0.37 -6.58 -7.01
N ASN A 85 0.26 -5.41 -6.94
CA ASN A 85 1.21 -5.12 -5.85
C ASN A 85 0.53 -4.37 -4.70
N ARG A 86 1.10 -4.53 -3.51
CA ARG A 86 0.69 -3.83 -2.29
C ARG A 86 1.58 -2.60 -2.08
N PHE A 87 0.93 -1.45 -1.87
CA PHE A 87 1.59 -0.17 -1.67
C PHE A 87 1.54 0.27 -0.22
N TYR A 88 2.66 0.77 0.30
CA TYR A 88 2.74 1.27 1.67
C TYR A 88 2.81 2.80 1.68
N ILE A 89 1.91 3.41 2.42
CA ILE A 89 1.85 4.86 2.61
C ILE A 89 2.03 5.15 4.09
N THR A 90 3.19 5.70 4.46
CA THR A 90 3.41 6.18 5.84
C THR A 90 2.97 7.63 5.94
N LEU A 91 1.98 7.89 6.79
CA LEU A 91 1.53 9.22 7.13
C LEU A 91 2.12 9.61 8.48
N ASN A 92 2.84 10.72 8.48
CA ASN A 92 3.14 11.48 9.67
C ASN A 92 2.70 12.92 9.43
N ALA A 93 2.52 13.68 10.50
CA ALA A 93 2.07 15.06 10.39
C ALA A 93 3.06 15.99 9.64
N SER A 94 4.29 15.52 9.35
CA SER A 94 5.33 16.27 8.64
C SER A 94 5.22 16.28 7.11
N LYS A 95 4.02 16.03 6.55
CA LYS A 95 3.66 16.22 5.11
C LYS A 95 4.35 15.30 4.09
N ARG A 96 4.91 14.14 4.47
CA ARG A 96 5.70 13.29 3.55
C ARG A 96 4.97 12.03 3.08
N CYS A 97 3.99 12.17 2.19
CA CYS A 97 3.53 11.07 1.33
C CYS A 97 4.24 11.13 -0.03
N LEU A 98 5.55 10.88 -0.04
CA LEU A 98 6.39 11.21 -1.21
C LEU A 98 6.23 10.21 -2.35
N LEU A 99 5.94 8.93 -2.08
CA LEU A 99 5.74 7.93 -3.11
C LEU A 99 4.41 8.14 -3.85
N ALA A 100 3.30 8.33 -3.13
CA ALA A 100 2.01 8.46 -3.78
C ALA A 100 1.88 9.75 -4.60
N ASN A 101 2.58 10.83 -4.20
CA ASN A 101 2.65 12.08 -4.97
C ASN A 101 3.48 11.96 -6.26
N ARG A 102 4.29 10.91 -6.41
CA ARG A 102 5.09 10.65 -7.64
C ARG A 102 4.36 9.79 -8.66
N ILE A 103 3.24 9.17 -8.27
CA ILE A 103 2.43 8.33 -9.15
C ILE A 103 1.36 9.21 -9.78
N THR A 104 1.25 9.16 -11.11
CA THR A 104 0.22 9.92 -11.83
C THR A 104 -1.18 9.50 -11.39
N THR A 105 -2.16 10.37 -11.57
CA THR A 105 -3.55 10.11 -11.18
C THR A 105 -4.09 8.83 -11.82
N GLU A 106 -3.77 8.60 -13.09
CA GLU A 106 -4.19 7.43 -13.87
C GLU A 106 -3.57 6.14 -13.31
N ASN A 107 -2.30 6.18 -12.90
CA ASN A 107 -1.64 5.02 -12.33
C ASN A 107 -2.10 4.75 -10.89
N ARG A 108 -2.43 5.80 -10.11
CA ARG A 108 -3.06 5.64 -8.78
C ARG A 108 -4.39 4.91 -8.89
N ALA A 109 -5.20 5.23 -9.90
CA ALA A 109 -6.48 4.58 -10.15
C ALA A 109 -6.37 3.07 -10.49
N ARG A 110 -5.16 2.58 -10.83
CA ARG A 110 -4.89 1.14 -11.07
C ARG A 110 -4.55 0.39 -9.79
N ILE A 111 -4.22 1.07 -8.69
CA ILE A 111 -3.85 0.43 -7.42
C ILE A 111 -5.07 -0.23 -6.77
N ARG A 112 -4.87 -1.43 -6.22
CA ARG A 112 -5.94 -2.23 -5.59
C ARG A 112 -5.68 -2.60 -4.14
N ASP A 113 -4.44 -2.49 -3.65
CA ASP A 113 -4.07 -2.93 -2.31
C ASP A 113 -3.10 -1.92 -1.67
N VAL A 114 -3.54 -1.30 -0.57
CA VAL A 114 -2.79 -0.25 0.13
C VAL A 114 -2.77 -0.52 1.64
N VAL A 115 -1.60 -0.33 2.24
CA VAL A 115 -1.40 -0.24 3.68
C VAL A 115 -1.06 1.20 4.04
N VAL A 116 -1.90 1.85 4.82
CA VAL A 116 -1.68 3.18 5.39
C VAL A 116 -1.19 3.03 6.82
N ILE A 117 0.03 3.49 7.09
CA ILE A 117 0.62 3.53 8.42
C ILE A 117 0.50 4.95 8.94
N VAL A 118 -0.42 5.18 9.88
CA VAL A 118 -0.65 6.47 10.52
C VAL A 118 0.20 6.54 11.79
N ARG A 119 1.31 7.27 11.73
CA ARG A 119 2.26 7.43 12.85
C ARG A 119 1.82 8.54 13.80
N HIS A 120 2.36 8.56 15.02
CA HIS A 120 2.24 9.72 15.91
C HIS A 120 2.85 10.99 15.26
N MET A 121 2.41 12.20 15.65
CA MET A 121 2.74 13.45 14.93
C MET A 121 4.18 13.95 15.14
N GLY A 122 4.91 13.38 16.10
CA GLY A 122 6.30 13.73 16.41
C GLY A 122 6.51 15.24 16.65
N PRO A 123 7.45 15.92 15.97
CA PRO A 123 7.74 17.32 16.20
C PRO A 123 6.62 18.28 15.74
N ALA A 124 5.57 17.78 15.07
CA ALA A 124 4.47 18.61 14.59
C ALA A 124 3.36 18.81 15.65
N TYR A 125 3.50 18.27 16.86
CA TYR A 125 2.60 18.60 17.96
C TYR A 125 2.63 20.11 18.26
N GLY A 126 1.47 20.68 18.57
CA GLY A 126 1.29 22.13 18.74
C GLY A 126 1.06 22.91 17.43
N LEU A 127 1.21 22.27 16.26
CA LEU A 127 0.81 22.87 14.98
C LEU A 127 -0.62 22.47 14.61
N PRO A 128 -1.32 23.27 13.76
CA PRO A 128 -2.59 22.87 13.20
C PRO A 128 -2.49 21.49 12.51
N PRO A 129 -3.48 20.59 12.69
CA PRO A 129 -3.51 19.32 11.98
C PRO A 129 -3.37 19.54 10.48
N PRO A 130 -2.50 18.77 9.79
CA PRO A 130 -2.38 18.89 8.36
C PRO A 130 -3.67 18.42 7.70
N VAL A 131 -4.12 19.19 6.71
CA VAL A 131 -5.28 18.83 5.89
C VAL A 131 -4.94 17.55 5.11
N PRO A 132 -5.80 16.51 5.14
CA PRO A 132 -5.62 15.33 4.31
C PRO A 132 -5.51 15.74 2.83
N ALA A 133 -4.60 15.10 2.09
CA ALA A 133 -4.42 15.36 0.66
C ALA A 133 -5.62 14.81 -0.14
N ASP A 134 -6.72 15.55 -0.19
CA ASP A 134 -7.99 15.12 -0.81
C ASP A 134 -7.81 14.61 -2.25
N GLY A 135 -6.98 15.30 -3.06
CA GLY A 135 -6.63 14.87 -4.43
C GLY A 135 -5.82 13.56 -4.52
N LEU A 136 -5.08 13.19 -3.47
CA LEU A 136 -4.44 11.89 -3.37
C LEU A 136 -5.48 10.80 -3.13
N TRP A 137 -6.31 10.98 -2.10
CA TRP A 137 -7.25 9.95 -1.65
C TRP A 137 -8.39 9.74 -2.64
N SER A 138 -8.87 10.81 -3.26
CA SER A 138 -9.93 10.75 -4.28
C SER A 138 -9.55 9.96 -5.54
N SER A 139 -8.26 9.86 -5.85
CA SER A 139 -7.77 9.09 -7.01
C SER A 139 -7.32 7.67 -6.65
N LEU A 140 -7.09 7.40 -5.36
CA LEU A 140 -6.56 6.12 -4.88
C LEU A 140 -7.63 5.19 -4.30
N LEU A 141 -8.53 5.73 -3.47
CA LEU A 141 -9.47 4.93 -2.69
C LEU A 141 -10.66 4.35 -3.49
N PRO A 142 -11.26 5.03 -4.49
CA PRO A 142 -12.48 4.54 -5.12
C PRO A 142 -12.36 3.16 -5.78
N GLY A 143 -11.19 2.85 -6.33
CA GLY A 143 -10.92 1.57 -7.00
C GLY A 143 -10.25 0.53 -6.11
N LEU A 144 -10.11 0.77 -4.82
CA LEU A 144 -9.32 -0.07 -3.94
C LEU A 144 -10.08 -1.38 -3.60
N ARG A 145 -9.39 -2.51 -3.63
CA ARG A 145 -9.95 -3.80 -3.17
C ARG A 145 -9.72 -3.99 -1.68
N GLN A 146 -8.53 -3.63 -1.20
CA GLN A 146 -8.15 -3.80 0.21
C GLN A 146 -7.42 -2.55 0.71
N LEU A 147 -7.90 -2.03 1.83
CA LEU A 147 -7.22 -1.02 2.64
C LEU A 147 -6.85 -1.64 3.98
N LYS A 148 -5.58 -1.55 4.37
CA LYS A 148 -5.17 -1.79 5.76
C LYS A 148 -4.73 -0.48 6.38
N ILE A 149 -5.21 -0.17 7.58
CA ILE A 149 -4.81 1.01 8.36
C ILE A 149 -4.11 0.52 9.61
N ILE A 150 -2.90 0.99 9.86
CA ILE A 150 -2.17 0.77 11.12
C ILE A 150 -2.12 2.11 11.83
N ALA A 151 -2.86 2.26 12.92
CA ALA A 151 -3.08 3.52 13.61
C ALA A 151 -2.27 3.58 14.91
N GLU A 152 -1.14 4.29 14.88
CA GLU A 152 -0.25 4.49 16.02
C GLU A 152 -0.63 5.74 16.80
N GLN A 153 -1.60 5.59 17.69
CA GLN A 153 -1.90 6.58 18.72
C GLN A 153 -0.66 6.78 19.61
N PRO A 154 -0.27 8.03 19.95
CA PRO A 154 0.80 8.27 20.91
C PRO A 154 0.53 7.55 22.24
N VAL A 155 1.56 6.90 22.77
CA VAL A 155 1.58 6.24 24.08
C VAL A 155 2.66 6.86 24.95
N GLN A 156 2.43 6.88 26.26
CA GLN A 156 3.43 7.35 27.20
C GLN A 156 4.59 6.36 27.22
N SER A 157 5.82 6.88 27.12
CA SER A 157 7.01 6.04 27.14
C SER A 157 7.19 5.46 28.55
N PRO A 158 7.45 4.14 28.69
CA PRO A 158 7.82 3.55 29.97
C PRO A 158 9.07 4.23 30.58
N ASN A 159 9.96 4.73 29.72
CA ASN A 159 11.22 5.38 30.11
C ASN A 159 11.06 6.86 30.47
N SER A 160 9.90 7.46 30.16
CA SER A 160 9.56 8.85 30.50
C SER A 160 8.08 8.88 30.91
N PRO A 161 7.75 8.38 32.10
CA PRO A 161 6.37 8.18 32.54
C PRO A 161 5.61 9.49 32.80
N PHE A 162 6.28 10.64 32.74
CA PHE A 162 5.65 11.96 32.86
C PHE A 162 5.96 12.81 31.62
N ASP A 163 4.93 13.05 30.83
CA ASP A 163 4.94 14.01 29.72
C ASP A 163 3.73 14.93 29.92
N PRO A 164 3.92 16.16 30.42
CA PRO A 164 2.81 17.05 30.78
C PRO A 164 1.97 17.47 29.56
N ALA A 165 2.50 17.31 28.35
CA ALA A 165 1.79 17.58 27.10
C ALA A 165 1.12 16.32 26.50
N PHE A 166 1.19 15.16 27.18
CA PHE A 166 0.73 13.88 26.62
C PHE A 166 -0.75 13.93 26.20
N ASP A 167 -1.62 14.43 27.06
CA ASP A 167 -3.05 14.54 26.76
C ASP A 167 -3.32 15.45 25.56
N GLU A 168 -2.56 16.54 25.43
CA GLU A 168 -2.66 17.42 24.27
C GLU A 168 -2.19 16.71 22.99
N LYS A 169 -1.09 15.95 23.05
CA LYS A 169 -0.58 15.15 21.93
C LYS A 169 -1.60 14.11 21.48
N VAL A 170 -2.26 13.42 22.42
CA VAL A 170 -3.34 12.47 22.11
C VAL A 170 -4.50 13.21 21.44
N ARG A 171 -4.96 14.35 22.00
CA ARG A 171 -6.04 15.15 21.40
C ARG A 171 -5.71 15.65 19.98
N SER A 172 -4.50 16.17 19.77
CA SER A 172 -4.06 16.62 18.43
C SER A 172 -4.02 15.47 17.43
N TRP A 173 -3.50 14.30 17.85
CA TRP A 173 -3.47 13.12 17.00
C TRP A 173 -4.88 12.62 16.67
N VAL A 174 -5.77 12.54 17.66
CA VAL A 174 -7.19 12.17 17.50
C VAL A 174 -7.88 13.09 16.50
N LYS A 175 -7.70 14.40 16.63
CA LYS A 175 -8.25 15.38 15.69
C LYS A 175 -7.73 15.16 14.27
N TRP A 176 -6.42 14.95 14.12
CA TRP A 176 -5.83 14.71 12.80
C TRP A 176 -6.28 13.38 12.18
N PHE A 177 -6.32 12.31 12.97
CA PHE A 177 -6.77 11.00 12.52
C PHE A 177 -8.25 11.03 12.15
N GLY A 178 -9.09 11.71 12.92
CA GLY A 178 -10.50 11.95 12.58
C GLY A 178 -10.67 12.58 11.20
N LEU A 179 -9.97 13.70 10.93
CA LEU A 179 -10.00 14.34 9.60
C LEU A 179 -9.55 13.40 8.48
N LEU A 180 -8.57 12.54 8.72
CA LEU A 180 -8.13 11.54 7.75
C LEU A 180 -9.22 10.49 7.51
N MET A 181 -9.87 10.01 8.57
CA MET A 181 -10.95 9.02 8.48
C MET A 181 -12.19 9.59 7.78
N GLU A 182 -12.56 10.85 8.03
CA GLU A 182 -13.60 11.56 7.27
C GLU A 182 -13.28 11.60 5.78
N CYS A 183 -12.03 11.94 5.43
CA CYS A 183 -11.57 11.96 4.05
C CYS A 183 -11.62 10.55 3.41
N PHE A 184 -11.26 9.51 4.16
CA PHE A 184 -11.33 8.14 3.65
C PHE A 184 -12.77 7.69 3.43
N ALA A 185 -13.66 7.96 4.38
CA ALA A 185 -15.07 7.60 4.31
C ALA A 185 -15.76 8.21 3.07
N LYS A 186 -15.35 9.40 2.64
CA LYS A 186 -15.86 10.06 1.42
C LYS A 186 -15.60 9.27 0.12
N TYR A 187 -14.51 8.50 0.06
CA TYR A 187 -14.06 7.86 -1.18
C TYR A 187 -14.02 6.33 -1.14
N LEU A 188 -14.08 5.74 0.05
CA LEU A 188 -14.18 4.30 0.20
C LEU A 188 -15.53 3.80 -0.34
N THR A 189 -15.50 2.67 -1.02
CA THR A 189 -16.69 2.03 -1.56
C THR A 189 -17.06 0.81 -0.72
N SER A 190 -18.32 0.37 -0.81
CA SER A 190 -18.81 -0.83 -0.11
C SER A 190 -18.08 -2.13 -0.51
N TYR A 191 -17.38 -2.14 -1.66
CA TYR A 191 -16.57 -3.26 -2.13
C TYR A 191 -15.16 -3.29 -1.54
N THR A 192 -14.73 -2.21 -0.87
CA THR A 192 -13.39 -2.14 -0.29
C THR A 192 -13.37 -2.90 1.03
N VAL A 193 -12.52 -3.92 1.14
CA VAL A 193 -12.26 -4.57 2.44
C VAL A 193 -11.34 -3.69 3.25
N VAL A 194 -11.82 -3.18 4.39
CA VAL A 194 -11.01 -2.36 5.30
C VAL A 194 -10.57 -3.16 6.51
N GLU A 195 -9.27 -3.17 6.77
CA GLU A 195 -8.66 -3.75 7.95
C GLU A 195 -8.02 -2.66 8.79
N VAL A 196 -8.17 -2.73 10.11
CA VAL A 196 -7.57 -1.75 11.02
C VAL A 196 -6.83 -2.46 12.14
N ASP A 197 -5.56 -2.12 12.35
CA ASP A 197 -4.83 -2.45 13.57
C ASP A 197 -4.68 -1.18 14.42
N GLU A 198 -5.48 -1.13 15.49
CA GLU A 198 -5.65 -0.01 16.40
C GLU A 198 -4.96 -0.23 17.76
N ASN A 199 -4.26 -1.35 17.92
CA ASN A 199 -3.55 -1.71 19.14
C ASN A 199 -4.40 -1.66 20.43
N GLY A 200 -5.70 -1.93 20.32
CA GLY A 200 -6.64 -1.95 21.46
C GLY A 200 -6.80 -0.60 22.16
N LYS A 201 -6.66 0.52 21.44
CA LYS A 201 -6.86 1.87 21.98
C LYS A 201 -8.31 2.32 21.77
N ASP A 202 -9.09 2.35 22.84
CA ASP A 202 -10.53 2.69 22.84
C ASP A 202 -10.88 3.93 22.01
N VAL A 203 -10.09 5.01 22.14
CA VAL A 203 -10.32 6.25 21.40
C VAL A 203 -10.13 6.07 19.89
N THR A 204 -9.12 5.28 19.50
CA THR A 204 -8.88 4.96 18.08
C THR A 204 -10.00 4.06 17.53
N THR A 205 -10.40 3.06 18.32
CA THR A 205 -11.52 2.16 17.99
C THR A 205 -12.81 2.92 17.72
N GLU A 206 -13.15 3.86 18.60
CA GLU A 206 -14.37 4.64 18.48
C GLU A 206 -14.35 5.55 17.24
N LEU A 207 -13.21 6.20 16.95
CA LEU A 207 -13.06 7.01 15.73
C LEU A 207 -13.22 6.17 14.46
N VAL A 208 -12.61 4.99 14.41
CA VAL A 208 -12.74 4.09 13.26
C VAL A 208 -14.19 3.67 13.07
N ARG A 209 -14.87 3.28 14.16
CA ARG A 209 -16.28 2.90 14.15
C ARG A 209 -17.20 4.00 13.65
N GLN A 210 -16.94 5.26 14.03
CA GLN A 210 -17.76 6.40 13.64
C GLN A 210 -17.70 6.71 12.13
N HIS A 211 -16.54 6.50 11.51
CA HIS A 211 -16.30 6.91 10.11
C HIS A 211 -16.42 5.76 9.11
N LEU A 212 -16.06 4.54 9.50
CA LEU A 212 -16.17 3.36 8.66
C LEU A 212 -17.54 2.70 8.87
N THR A 213 -18.53 3.19 8.11
CA THR A 213 -19.91 2.71 8.16
C THR A 213 -20.14 1.38 7.43
N HIS A 214 -19.20 0.97 6.58
CA HIS A 214 -19.22 -0.32 5.87
C HIS A 214 -18.36 -1.36 6.59
N SER A 215 -18.48 -2.63 6.19
CA SER A 215 -17.76 -3.77 6.75
C SER A 215 -16.25 -3.51 6.85
N TYR A 216 -15.77 -3.19 8.06
CA TYR A 216 -14.36 -3.22 8.41
C TYR A 216 -14.10 -4.33 9.43
N ARG A 217 -12.85 -4.77 9.51
CA ARG A 217 -12.39 -5.71 10.53
C ARG A 217 -11.22 -5.15 11.31
N VAL A 218 -11.28 -5.29 12.62
CA VAL A 218 -10.11 -5.09 13.47
C VAL A 218 -9.22 -6.31 13.35
N VAL A 219 -7.94 -6.09 13.06
CA VAL A 219 -6.94 -7.14 12.87
C VAL A 219 -5.69 -6.81 13.67
N ARG A 220 -4.91 -7.85 13.96
CA ARG A 220 -3.53 -7.70 14.43
C ARG A 220 -2.60 -7.93 13.24
N ASP A 221 -1.82 -6.91 12.87
CA ASP A 221 -0.78 -7.04 11.87
C ASP A 221 0.53 -7.51 12.55
N ASP A 222 0.94 -8.72 12.25
CA ASP A 222 2.07 -9.42 12.88
C ASP A 222 3.46 -8.98 12.36
N ILE A 223 3.48 -8.14 11.33
CA ILE A 223 4.71 -7.65 10.70
C ILE A 223 4.94 -6.18 11.07
N HIS A 224 4.13 -5.29 10.50
CA HIS A 224 4.28 -3.84 10.65
C HIS A 224 3.61 -3.37 11.94
N GLY A 225 2.41 -3.87 12.24
CA GLY A 225 1.70 -3.55 13.48
C GLY A 225 2.54 -3.94 14.69
N ASP A 226 2.92 -5.21 14.79
CA ASP A 226 3.73 -5.71 15.91
C ASP A 226 5.09 -5.00 16.03
N PHE A 227 5.73 -4.61 14.93
CA PHE A 227 6.93 -3.78 15.00
C PHE A 227 6.64 -2.37 15.53
N ILE A 228 5.61 -1.69 15.02
CA ILE A 228 5.26 -0.32 15.42
C ILE A 228 4.84 -0.29 16.89
N PHE A 229 4.01 -1.23 17.30
CA PHE A 229 3.46 -1.32 18.65
C PHE A 229 4.37 -2.04 19.64
N GLN A 230 5.55 -2.51 19.20
CA GLN A 230 6.51 -3.27 20.02
C GLN A 230 5.84 -4.49 20.71
N ARG A 231 5.16 -5.31 19.91
CA ARG A 231 4.46 -6.53 20.34
C ARG A 231 5.12 -7.79 19.77
N GLY A 232 4.75 -8.95 20.32
CA GLY A 232 5.21 -10.25 19.81
C GLY A 232 6.74 -10.35 19.85
N ARG A 233 7.35 -10.71 18.72
CA ARG A 233 8.83 -10.83 18.60
C ARG A 233 9.58 -9.50 18.71
N PHE A 234 8.88 -8.37 18.64
CA PHE A 234 9.44 -7.04 18.80
C PHE A 234 9.15 -6.44 20.18
N ALA A 235 8.57 -7.22 21.09
CA ALA A 235 8.41 -6.80 22.47
C ALA A 235 9.80 -6.56 23.08
N ILE A 236 9.97 -5.37 23.66
CA ILE A 236 11.15 -5.08 24.48
C ILE A 236 10.97 -5.86 25.78
N HIS A 237 11.72 -6.94 25.94
CA HIS A 237 11.84 -7.59 27.24
C HIS A 237 12.56 -6.63 28.19
N ALA A 238 11.83 -6.17 29.20
CA ALA A 238 12.39 -5.46 30.34
C ALA A 238 13.14 -6.43 31.25
#